data_AF-A0A924ELA1-F1
#
_entry.id   AF-A0A924ELA1-F1
#
_cell.length_a   1.000
_cell.length_b   1.000
_cell.length_c   1.000
_cell.angle_alpha   90.00
_cell.angle_beta   90.00
_cell.angle_gamma   90.00
#
_symmetry.space_group_name_H-M   'P 1'
#
loop_
_entity.id
_entity.type
_entity.pdbx_description
1 polymer ?
#
loop_
_entity_poly.entity_id
_entity_poly.type
_entity_poly.pdbx_seq_one_letter_code
_entity_poly.pdbx_strand_id
1 'polypeptide(L)' 'MELKFNTAISKDRYKIERTFGSMKRWAGAGIARYLGLTKTHTQHLLEAMTNNLYLYIMPSLAVLATTRKNLTKG' A
#
# COMPACT_ATOMS: atom_id res chain seq x y z
N MET A 1 20.28 20.43 15.10
CA MET A 1 20.25 20.19 13.65
C MET A 1 19.64 18.82 13.33
N GLU A 2 20.07 17.75 14.01
CA GLU A 2 19.56 16.37 13.89
C GLU A 2 18.03 16.22 13.81
N LEU A 3 17.28 16.82 14.75
CA LEU A 3 15.82 16.66 14.83
C LEU A 3 15.08 17.12 13.56
N LYS A 4 15.52 18.22 12.93
CA LYS A 4 14.88 18.76 11.72
C LYS A 4 15.08 17.85 10.52
N PHE A 5 16.27 17.26 10.39
CA PHE A 5 16.56 16.25 9.38
C PHE A 5 15.73 14.98 9.59
N ASN A 6 15.63 14.54 10.84
CA ASN A 6 14.85 13.34 11.18
C ASN A 6 13.35 13.53 10.87
N THR A 7 12.81 14.73 11.08
CA THR A 7 11.44 15.08 10.69
C THR A 7 11.24 15.09 9.17
N ALA A 8 12.21 15.60 8.41
CA ALA A 8 12.15 15.62 6.95
C ALA A 8 12.13 14.19 6.37
N ILE A 9 13.07 13.34 6.82
CA ILE A 9 13.19 11.95 6.38
C ILE A 9 11.99 11.11 6.81
N SER A 10 11.40 11.40 7.98
CA SER A 10 10.27 10.64 8.50
C SER A 10 9.05 10.64 7.57
N LYS A 11 8.84 11.71 6.79
CA LYS A 11 7.73 11.76 5.81
C LYS A 11 7.94 10.75 4.67
N ASP A 12 9.15 10.64 4.16
CA ASP A 12 9.45 9.72 3.07
C ASP A 12 9.56 8.28 3.56
N ARG A 13 10.13 8.07 4.75
CA ARG A 13 10.10 6.77 5.43
C ARG A 13 8.67 6.27 5.64
N TYR A 14 7.77 7.14 6.09
CA TYR A 14 6.36 6.77 6.27
C TYR A 14 5.70 6.31 4.96
N LYS A 15 5.99 6.97 3.82
CA LYS A 15 5.47 6.54 2.51
C LYS A 15 5.93 5.14 2.16
N ILE A 16 7.21 4.84 2.38
CA ILE A 16 7.83 3.54 2.10
C ILE A 16 7.20 2.45 3.00
N GLU A 17 7.20 2.68 4.32
CA GLU A 17 6.65 1.75 5.30
C GLU A 17 5.15 1.48 5.08
N ARG A 18 4.37 2.53 4.76
CA ARG A 18 2.95 2.40 4.43
C ARG A 18 2.72 1.51 3.23
N THR A 19 3.51 1.67 2.17
CA THR A 19 3.42 0.84 0.97
C THR A 19 3.72 -0.61 1.30
N PHE A 20 4.85 -0.92 1.94
CA PHE A 20 5.16 -2.31 2.34
C PHE A 20 4.11 -2.89 3.28
N GLY A 21 3.55 -2.08 4.18
CA GLY A 21 2.44 -2.47 5.06
C GLY A 21 1.16 -2.82 4.29
N SER A 22 0.80 -2.06 3.24
CA SER A 22 -0.35 -2.39 2.40
C SER A 22 -0.09 -3.63 1.55
N MET A 23 1.13 -3.79 1.02
CA MET A 23 1.50 -4.98 0.24
C MET A 23 1.39 -6.25 1.05
N LYS A 24 1.88 -6.21 2.29
CA LYS A 24 1.78 -7.33 3.22
C LYS A 24 0.34 -7.64 3.62
N ARG A 25 -0.50 -6.60 3.84
CA ARG A 25 -1.89 -6.77 4.28
C ARG A 25 -2.81 -7.29 3.17
N TRP A 26 -2.68 -6.77 1.96
CA TRP A 26 -3.68 -6.98 0.89
C TRP A 26 -3.19 -7.83 -0.27
N ALA A 27 -1.89 -7.78 -0.59
CA ALA A 27 -1.31 -8.58 -1.66
C ALA A 27 -0.59 -9.85 -1.15
N GLY A 28 -0.58 -10.09 0.16
CA GLY A 28 0.09 -11.25 0.75
C GLY A 28 1.61 -11.25 0.60
N ALA A 29 2.21 -10.08 0.34
CA ALA A 29 3.63 -9.93 0.17
C ALA A 29 4.43 -10.26 1.45
N GLY A 30 5.68 -10.70 1.28
CA GLY A 30 6.59 -11.02 2.37
C GLY A 30 6.86 -12.50 2.59
N ILE A 31 6.23 -13.39 1.82
CA ILE A 31 6.54 -14.82 1.76
C ILE A 31 6.70 -15.22 0.29
N ALA A 32 7.83 -15.81 -0.07
CA ALA A 32 8.02 -16.41 -1.39
C ALA A 32 7.28 -17.75 -1.42
N ARG A 33 6.04 -17.75 -1.94
CA ARG A 33 5.18 -18.94 -1.99
C ARG A 33 5.64 -19.91 -3.07
N TYR A 34 6.12 -19.38 -4.19
CA TYR A 34 6.59 -20.20 -5.30
C TYR A 34 8.09 -20.44 -5.22
N LEU A 35 8.52 -21.64 -5.63
CA LEU A 35 9.93 -22.02 -5.63
C LEU A 35 10.59 -21.69 -6.97
N GLY A 36 11.79 -21.12 -6.92
CA GLY A 36 12.61 -20.79 -8.08
C GLY A 36 12.48 -19.33 -8.53
N LEU A 37 13.59 -18.78 -9.04
CA LEU A 37 13.78 -17.35 -9.31
C LEU A 37 12.71 -16.75 -10.24
N THR A 38 12.37 -17.44 -11.32
CA THR A 38 11.39 -16.93 -12.29
C THR A 38 10.00 -16.83 -11.66
N LYS A 39 9.62 -17.80 -10.83
CA LYS A 39 8.29 -17.84 -10.22
C LYS A 39 8.15 -16.87 -9.05
N THR A 40 9.22 -16.65 -8.28
CA THR A 40 9.24 -15.61 -7.23
C THR A 40 9.24 -14.22 -7.85
N HIS A 41 9.98 -14.00 -8.93
CA HIS A 41 9.98 -12.74 -9.67
C HIS A 41 8.58 -12.40 -10.20
N THR A 42 7.88 -13.34 -10.82
CA THR A 42 6.50 -13.12 -11.27
C THR A 42 5.54 -12.91 -10.10
N GLN A 43 5.72 -13.59 -8.97
CA GLN A 43 4.95 -13.34 -7.75
C GLN A 43 5.08 -11.88 -7.29
N HIS A 44 6.31 -11.38 -7.17
CA HIS A 44 6.56 -10.00 -6.72
C HIS A 44 6.03 -8.95 -7.71
N LEU A 45 6.11 -9.21 -9.01
CA LEU A 45 5.48 -8.35 -10.02
C LEU A 45 3.96 -8.30 -9.86
N LEU A 46 3.31 -9.44 -9.65
CA LEU A 46 1.87 -9.50 -9.45
C LEU A 46 1.44 -8.81 -8.15
N GLU A 47 2.20 -8.98 -7.07
CA GLU A 47 1.99 -8.28 -5.80
C GLU A 47 2.08 -6.76 -5.98
N ALA A 48 3.09 -6.27 -6.72
CA ALA A 48 3.26 -4.84 -7.00
C ALA A 48 2.10 -4.28 -7.86
N MET A 49 1.68 -5.00 -8.90
CA MET A 49 0.54 -4.62 -9.74
C MET A 49 -0.76 -4.57 -8.94
N THR A 50 -0.99 -5.56 -8.07
CA THR A 50 -2.18 -5.64 -7.20
C THR A 50 -2.23 -4.45 -6.24
N ASN A 51 -1.09 -4.08 -5.65
CA ASN A 51 -1.03 -2.91 -4.76
C ASN A 51 -1.28 -1.60 -5.47
N ASN A 52 -0.71 -1.42 -6.67
CA ASN A 52 -0.95 -0.23 -7.47
C ASN A 52 -2.45 -0.10 -7.77
N LEU A 53 -3.10 -1.18 -8.21
CA LEU A 53 -4.52 -1.18 -8.50
C LEU A 53 -5.38 -0.91 -7.26
N TYR A 54 -5.04 -1.54 -6.12
CA TYR A 54 -5.73 -1.33 -4.86
C TYR A 54 -5.59 0.12 -4.35
N LEU A 55 -4.42 0.75 -4.54
CA LEU A 55 -4.20 2.16 -4.22
C LEU A 55 -5.00 3.12 -5.11
N TYR A 56 -5.48 2.72 -6.29
CA TYR A 56 -6.43 3.52 -7.07
C TYR A 56 -7.88 3.30 -6.63
N ILE A 57 -8.23 2.04 -6.33
CA ILE A 57 -9.61 1.67 -5.98
C ILE A 57 -9.95 2.14 -4.56
N MET A 58 -9.02 2.01 -3.61
CA MET A 58 -9.30 2.19 -2.19
C MET A 58 -9.48 3.65 -1.73
N PRO A 59 -8.71 4.66 -2.22
CA PRO A 59 -9.00 6.07 -1.93
C PRO A 59 -10.34 6.50 -2.52
N SER A 60 -10.64 6.05 -3.75
CA SER A 60 -11.94 6.28 -4.40
C SER A 60 -13.06 5.66 -3.57
N LEU A 61 -12.92 4.40 -3.14
CA LEU A 61 -13.94 3.72 -2.32
C LEU A 61 -14.09 4.32 -0.92
N ALA A 62 -12.99 4.75 -0.29
CA ALA A 62 -13.02 5.35 1.04
C ALA A 62 -13.66 6.75 1.01
N VAL A 63 -13.36 7.55 -0.01
CA VAL A 63 -14.03 8.83 -0.27
C VAL A 63 -15.50 8.57 -0.58
N LEU A 64 -15.84 7.66 -1.49
CA LEU A 64 -17.23 7.26 -1.80
C LEU A 64 -17.99 6.76 -0.57
N ALA A 65 -17.37 5.94 0.29
CA ALA A 65 -18.00 5.43 1.50
C ALA A 65 -18.25 6.53 2.53
N THR A 66 -17.36 7.52 2.61
CA THR A 66 -17.51 8.68 3.50
C THR A 66 -18.59 9.62 2.97
N THR A 67 -18.55 9.92 1.67
CA THR A 67 -19.57 10.72 0.97
C THR A 67 -20.95 10.06 1.04
N ARG A 68 -21.05 8.74 0.85
CA ARG A 68 -22.32 7.99 0.97
C ARG A 68 -22.87 8.04 2.40
N LYS A 69 -22.02 7.89 3.42
CA LYS A 69 -22.44 8.02 4.83
C LYS A 69 -22.94 9.43 5.16
N ASN A 70 -22.35 10.47 4.56
CA ASN A 70 -22.79 11.85 4.75
C ASN A 70 -24.12 12.13 4.02
N LEU A 71 -24.35 11.52 2.85
CA LEU A 71 -25.62 11.60 2.11
C LEU A 71 -26.79 10.88 2.81
N THR A 72 -26.51 9.78 3.52
CA THR A 72 -27.55 9.03 4.27
C THR A 72 -27.89 9.63 5.64
N LYS A 73 -27.19 10.70 6.05
CA LYS A 73 -27.37 11.37 7.34
C LYS A 73 -28.07 12.75 7.21
N GLY A 74 -28.50 13.10 5.99
CA GLY A 74 -29.30 14.29 5.71
C GLY A 74 -30.78 13.96 5.61
#